data_AF-A0A6H1A6J1-F1
#
_entry.id   AF-A0A6H1A6J1-F1
#
_cell.length_a   1.000
_cell.length_b   1.000
_cell.length_c   1.000
_cell.angle_alpha   90.00
_cell.angle_beta   90.00
_cell.angle_gamma   90.00
#
_symmetry.space_group_name_H-M   'P 1'
#
loop_
_entity.id
_entity.type
_entity.pdbx_description
1 polymer ?
#
loop_
_entity_poly.entity_id
_entity_poly.type
_entity_poly.pdbx_seq_one_letter_code
_entity_poly.pdbx_strand_id
1 'polypeptide(L)' 'MLKVVNPDATPEEIAALVAVFSSLGTAEEPKKKRGSEWSALHRRVRVNHPHGPGGWRSSGLPR' A
#
# COMPACT_ATOMS: atom_id res chain seq x y z
N MET A 1 3.38 20.41 -7.28
CA MET A 1 3.98 21.50 -6.48
C MET A 1 2.95 22.61 -6.38
N LEU A 2 2.61 23.06 -5.17
CA LEU A 2 1.74 24.22 -4.95
C LEU A 2 2.61 25.48 -4.96
N LYS A 3 2.19 26.53 -5.68
CA LYS A 3 2.88 27.82 -5.73
C LYS A 3 1.86 28.95 -5.65
N VAL A 4 2.05 29.85 -4.69
CA VAL A 4 1.30 31.12 -4.64
C VAL A 4 1.97 32.07 -5.64
N VAL A 5 1.21 32.50 -6.65
CA VAL A 5 1.71 33.32 -7.77
C VAL A 5 1.41 34.80 -7.56
N ASN A 6 0.40 35.12 -6.76
CA ASN A 6 0.01 36.49 -6.44
C ASN A 6 0.79 36.99 -5.20
N PRO A 7 1.60 38.05 -5.31
CA PRO A 7 2.32 38.63 -4.16
C PRO A 7 1.41 39.31 -3.13
N ASP A 8 0.18 39.69 -3.52
CA ASP A 8 -0.75 40.45 -2.66
C ASP A 8 -1.84 39.59 -2.01
N ALA A 9 -1.65 38.26 -1.96
CA ALA A 9 -2.60 37.37 -1.32
C ALA A 9 -2.78 37.74 0.16
N THR A 10 -4.03 37.91 0.59
CA THR A 10 -4.30 38.34 1.97
C THR A 10 -4.02 37.21 2.96
N PRO A 11 -3.73 37.51 4.23
CA PRO A 11 -3.55 36.48 5.26
C PRO A 11 -4.73 35.51 5.37
N GLU A 12 -5.94 36.01 5.14
CA GLU A 12 -7.18 35.23 5.16
C GLU A 12 -7.24 34.25 3.98
N GLU A 13 -6.83 34.67 2.79
CA GLU A 13 -6.78 33.80 1.60
C GLU A 13 -5.77 32.67 1.78
N ILE A 14 -4.61 32.98 2.37
CA ILE A 14 -3.60 31.97 2.72
C ILE A 14 -4.16 31.00 3.75
N ALA A 15 -4.85 31.50 4.79
CA ALA A 15 -5.46 30.65 5.81
C ALA A 15 -6.54 29.73 5.24
N ALA A 16 -7.36 30.21 4.30
CA ALA A 16 -8.38 29.42 3.63
C ALA A 16 -7.75 28.27 2.80
N LEU A 17 -6.67 28.56 2.06
CA LEU A 17 -5.94 27.53 1.32
C LEU A 17 -5.34 26.48 2.27
N VAL A 18 -4.67 26.92 3.33
CA VAL A 18 -4.09 26.02 4.34
C VAL A 18 -5.18 25.16 4.96
N ALA A 19 -6.32 25.73 5.36
CA ALA A 19 -7.42 25.00 5.96
C ALA A 19 -7.96 23.89 5.04
N VAL A 20 -8.16 24.19 3.74
CA VAL A 20 -8.60 23.19 2.76
C VAL A 20 -7.56 22.09 2.61
N PHE A 21 -6.29 22.42 2.43
CA PHE A 21 -5.24 21.41 2.27
C PHE A 21 -5.00 20.57 3.54
N SER A 22 -5.11 21.16 4.73
CA SER A 22 -5.05 20.43 5.99
C SER A 22 -6.24 19.49 6.17
N SER A 23 -7.42 19.83 5.65
CA SER A 23 -8.63 18.99 5.73
C SER A 23 -8.60 17.77 4.82
N LEU A 24 -7.82 17.80 3.72
CA LEU A 24 -7.79 16.70 2.75
C LEU A 24 -7.28 15.38 3.33
N GLY A 25 -6.58 15.43 4.46
CA GLY A 25 -6.07 14.25 5.16
C GLY A 25 -5.03 13.49 4.33
N THR A 26 -4.17 12.75 5.00
CA THR A 26 -3.34 11.75 4.33
C THR A 26 -4.09 10.44 4.39
N ALA A 27 -4.52 9.92 3.24
CA ALA A 27 -4.99 8.55 3.17
C ALA A 27 -3.78 7.64 3.43
N GLU A 28 -3.74 7.01 4.60
CA GLU A 28 -2.76 5.95 4.85
C GLU A 28 -3.09 4.79 3.92
N GLU A 29 -2.11 4.38 3.12
CA GLU A 29 -2.32 3.31 2.17
C GLU A 29 -2.65 2.04 2.96
N PRO A 30 -3.83 1.43 2.74
CA PRO A 30 -4.27 0.32 3.57
C PRO A 30 -3.24 -0.80 3.45
N LYS A 31 -2.75 -1.28 4.59
CA LYS A 31 -1.82 -2.42 4.61
C LYS A 31 -2.40 -3.54 3.77
N LYS A 32 -1.65 -3.97 2.75
CA LYS A 32 -2.07 -5.06 1.85
C LYS A 32 -2.39 -6.28 2.70
N LYS A 33 -3.67 -6.62 2.77
CA LYS A 33 -4.12 -7.84 3.46
C LYS A 33 -3.57 -9.03 2.68
N ARG A 34 -2.98 -9.99 3.38
CA ARG A 34 -2.65 -11.28 2.76
C ARG A 34 -3.95 -11.90 2.26
N GLY A 35 -3.98 -12.27 0.98
CA GLY A 35 -5.09 -13.01 0.42
C GLY A 35 -5.24 -14.37 1.10
N SER A 36 -6.43 -14.97 0.98
CA SER A 36 -6.63 -16.33 1.47
C SER A 36 -5.75 -17.28 0.67
N GLU A 37 -4.89 -18.00 1.38
CA GLU A 37 -4.06 -19.04 0.78
C GLU A 37 -4.89 -20.18 0.19
N TRP A 38 -6.09 -20.45 0.72
CA TRP A 38 -6.99 -21.48 0.20
C TRP A 38 -7.51 -21.17 -1.22
N SER A 39 -7.67 -19.90 -1.57
CA SER A 39 -8.16 -19.49 -2.89
C SER A 39 -7.04 -19.10 -3.86
N ALA A 40 -5.77 -19.21 -3.45
CA ALA A 40 -4.65 -18.74 -4.23
C ALA A 40 -4.46 -19.54 -5.55
N LEU A 41 -4.31 -18.81 -6.66
CA LEU A 41 -4.19 -19.40 -8.00
C LEU A 41 -3.01 -20.38 -8.12
N HIS A 42 -1.91 -20.12 -7.42
CA HIS A 42 -0.74 -21.00 -7.43
C HIS A 42 -1.02 -22.40 -6.85
N ARG A 43 -2.09 -22.58 -6.08
CA ARG A 43 -2.52 -23.89 -5.57
C ARG A 43 -3.41 -24.67 -6.55
N ARG A 44 -3.90 -24.02 -7.60
CA ARG A 44 -4.68 -24.68 -8.67
C ARG A 44 -3.80 -25.47 -9.63
N VAL A 45 -2.50 -25.24 -9.60
CA VAL A 45 -1.51 -25.90 -10.47
C VAL A 45 -0.53 -26.69 -9.62
N ARG A 46 -0.06 -27.84 -10.15
CA ARG A 46 1.02 -28.59 -9.51
C ARG A 46 2.33 -27.83 -9.66
N VAL A 47 3.07 -27.71 -8.56
CA VAL A 47 4.42 -27.14 -8.54
C VAL A 47 5.44 -28.20 -8.18
N ASN A 48 6.66 -28.04 -8.66
CA ASN A 48 7.75 -28.91 -8.25
C ASN A 48 8.21 -28.55 -6.82
N HIS A 49 8.48 -29.57 -6.01
CA HIS A 49 8.94 -29.39 -4.64
C HIS A 49 10.41 -29.77 -4.52
N PRO A 50 11.22 -29.01 -3.76
CA PRO A 50 12.63 -29.30 -3.60
C PRO A 50 12.83 -30.67 -2.92
N HIS A 51 13.75 -31.45 -3.48
CA HIS A 51 14.23 -32.70 -2.88
C HIS A 51 15.41 -32.40 -1.96
N GLY A 52 15.59 -33.21 -0.90
CA GLY A 52 16.75 -33.10 0.00
C GLY A 52 16.42 -32.52 1.39
N PRO A 53 17.46 -32.30 2.23
CA PRO A 53 17.27 -31.86 3.61
C PRO A 53 16.46 -30.56 3.70
N GLY A 54 15.38 -30.58 4.48
CA GLY A 54 14.49 -29.43 4.63
C GLY A 54 13.45 -29.23 3.50
N GLY A 55 13.52 -29.99 2.40
CA GLY A 55 12.57 -29.87 1.28
C GLY A 55 11.12 -30.17 1.66
N TRP A 56 10.89 -31.17 2.51
CA TRP A 56 9.57 -31.47 3.05
C TRP A 56 9.06 -30.40 4.03
N ARG A 57 9.96 -29.75 4.78
CA ARG A 57 9.56 -28.68 5.70
C ARG A 57 9.18 -27.41 4.95
N SER A 58 9.91 -27.08 3.87
CA SER A 58 9.65 -25.88 3.08
C SER A 58 8.40 -25.99 2.19
N SER A 59 7.93 -27.20 1.85
CA SER A 59 6.74 -27.38 1.01
C SER A 59 5.44 -26.87 1.63
N GLY A 60 5.36 -26.80 2.97
CA GLY A 60 4.17 -26.34 3.69
C GLY A 60 4.18 -24.86 4.08
N LEU A 61 5.29 -24.16 3.88
CA LEU A 61 5.44 -22.76 4.29
C LEU A 61 4.87 -21.82 3.21
N PRO A 62 4.25 -20.69 3.61
CA PRO A 62 3.88 -19.65 2.66
C PRO A 62 5.11 -19.14 1.91
N ARG A 63 4.97 -18.93 0.59
CA ARG A 63 5.97 -18.24 -0.24
C ARG A 63 5.77 -16.74 -0.18
#